data_AF-A0A060DJA9-F1
#
_entry.id   AF-A0A060DJA9-F1
#
_cell.length_a   1.000
_cell.length_b   1.000
_cell.length_c   1.000
_cell.angle_alpha   90.00
_cell.angle_beta   90.00
_cell.angle_gamma   90.00
#
_symmetry.space_group_name_H-M   'P 1'
#
loop_
_entity.id
_entity.type
_entity.pdbx_description
1 polymer ?
#
loop_
_entity_poly.entity_id
_entity_poly.type
_entity_poly.pdbx_seq_one_letter_code
_entity_poly.pdbx_strand_id
1 'polypeptide(L)'
;MSEPVSVTIRVDGKTAEALDRLARATAHDPAWHVERAVESYLADQCEAFEDIRRAVADADEGDFASDDEVENAFASFGQPLRAQ
;
A
#
# COMPACT_ATOMS: atom_id res chain seq x y z
N MET A 1 -14.06 11.21 18.66
CA MET A 1 -13.70 9.80 18.41
C MET A 1 -14.94 9.15 17.83
N SER A 2 -14.82 8.49 16.68
CA SER A 2 -15.96 7.79 16.08
C SER A 2 -16.26 6.51 16.87
N GLU A 3 -17.53 6.15 16.99
CA GLU A 3 -17.96 4.93 17.69
C GLU A 3 -17.53 3.68 16.89
N PRO A 4 -17.10 2.58 17.53
CA PRO A 4 -16.68 1.38 16.82
C PRO A 4 -17.84 0.74 16.07
N VAL A 5 -17.62 0.41 14.79
CA VAL A 5 -18.59 -0.26 13.93
C VAL A 5 -18.17 -1.71 13.73
N SER A 6 -19.09 -2.65 13.95
CA SER A 6 -18.85 -4.07 13.68
C SER A 6 -19.11 -4.41 12.22
N VAL A 7 -18.20 -5.18 11.62
CA VAL A 7 -18.34 -5.71 10.25
C VAL A 7 -18.32 -7.23 10.31
N THR A 8 -19.25 -7.86 9.59
CA THR A 8 -19.27 -9.32 9.41
C THR A 8 -18.67 -9.68 8.06
N ILE A 9 -17.60 -10.46 8.07
CA ILE A 9 -16.94 -10.95 6.85
C ILE A 9 -17.17 -12.45 6.66
N ARG A 10 -17.12 -12.90 5.41
CA ARG A 10 -17.13 -14.32 5.06
C ARG A 10 -15.72 -14.72 4.67
N VAL A 11 -15.24 -15.81 5.25
CA VAL A 11 -13.95 -16.44 4.93
C VAL A 11 -14.17 -17.93 4.71
N ASP A 12 -13.30 -18.56 3.93
CA ASP A 12 -13.32 -20.01 3.79
C ASP A 12 -12.78 -20.71 5.07
N GLY A 13 -13.04 -22.01 5.20
CA GLY A 13 -12.63 -22.78 6.38
C GLY A 13 -11.12 -22.78 6.62
N LYS A 14 -10.32 -22.79 5.54
CA LYS A 14 -8.85 -22.76 5.62
C LYS A 14 -8.36 -21.45 6.23
N THR A 15 -8.96 -20.34 5.81
CA THR A 15 -8.65 -18.99 6.31
C THR A 15 -9.06 -18.86 7.78
N ALA A 16 -10.24 -19.38 8.14
CA ALA A 16 -10.69 -19.40 9.54
C ALA A 16 -9.71 -20.18 10.44
N GLU A 17 -9.28 -21.37 10.01
CA GLU A 17 -8.28 -22.16 10.74
C GLU A 17 -6.93 -21.45 10.87
N ALA A 18 -6.49 -20.75 9.81
CA ALA A 18 -5.24 -20.00 9.83
C ALA A 18 -5.29 -18.84 10.82
N LEU A 19 -6.39 -18.07 10.82
CA LEU A 19 -6.62 -16.98 11.79
C LEU A 19 -6.61 -17.49 13.23
N ASP A 20 -7.28 -18.60 13.48
CA ASP A 20 -7.38 -19.22 14.80
C ASP A 20 -6.01 -19.75 15.31
N ARG A 21 -5.18 -20.32 14.41
CA ARG A 21 -3.79 -20.69 14.75
C ARG A 21 -2.93 -19.47 15.06
N LEU A 22 -3.04 -18.41 14.25
CA LEU A 22 -2.30 -17.17 14.44
C LEU A 22 -2.67 -16.51 15.78
N ALA A 23 -3.97 -16.36 16.04
CA ALA A 23 -4.53 -15.85 17.28
C ALA A 23 -3.92 -16.54 18.52
N ARG A 24 -3.92 -17.88 18.54
CA ARG A 24 -3.30 -18.67 19.62
C ARG A 24 -1.80 -18.43 19.76
N ALA A 25 -1.06 -18.36 18.65
CA ALA A 25 0.38 -18.19 18.67
C ALA A 25 0.81 -16.79 19.16
N THR A 26 -0.03 -15.78 18.97
CA THR A 26 0.27 -14.38 19.34
C THR A 26 -0.47 -13.89 20.58
N ALA A 27 -1.23 -14.75 21.27
CA ALA A 27 -2.08 -14.37 22.41
C ALA A 27 -3.06 -13.21 22.11
N HIS A 28 -3.60 -13.18 20.89
CA HIS A 28 -4.63 -12.24 20.45
C HIS A 28 -5.87 -12.99 19.99
N ASP A 29 -7.01 -12.31 19.87
CA ASP A 29 -8.19 -12.87 19.25
C ASP A 29 -8.12 -12.76 17.71
N PRO A 30 -8.89 -13.58 16.96
CA PRO A 30 -8.92 -13.51 15.49
C PRO A 30 -9.35 -12.14 14.94
N ALA A 31 -10.22 -11.40 15.65
CA ALA A 31 -10.72 -10.11 15.17
C ALA A 31 -9.63 -9.03 15.23
N TRP A 32 -8.75 -9.07 16.24
CA TRP A 32 -7.58 -8.21 16.32
C TRP A 32 -6.68 -8.32 15.07
N HIS A 33 -6.45 -9.54 14.58
CA HIS A 33 -5.66 -9.76 13.36
C HIS A 33 -6.37 -9.24 12.11
N VAL A 34 -7.70 -9.41 12.04
CA VAL A 34 -8.51 -8.88 10.94
C VAL A 34 -8.50 -7.36 10.93
N GLU A 35 -8.62 -6.72 12.10
CA GLU A 35 -8.55 -5.26 12.25
C GLU A 35 -7.21 -4.73 11.73
N ARG A 36 -6.09 -5.30 12.20
CA ARG A 36 -4.74 -4.90 11.76
C ARG A 36 -4.54 -5.12 10.25
N ALA A 37 -5.03 -6.23 9.71
CA ALA A 37 -4.93 -6.50 8.28
C ALA A 37 -5.73 -5.49 7.44
N VAL A 38 -6.93 -5.12 7.88
CA VAL A 38 -7.76 -4.11 7.20
C VAL A 38 -7.12 -2.73 7.29
N GLU A 39 -6.60 -2.33 8.45
CA GLU A 39 -5.90 -1.05 8.62
C GLU A 39 -4.67 -0.95 7.72
N SER A 40 -3.82 -1.99 7.71
CA SER A 40 -2.63 -2.03 6.86
C SER A 40 -3.01 -1.96 5.38
N TYR A 41 -4.00 -2.75 4.96
CA TYR A 41 -4.47 -2.74 3.58
C TYR A 41 -5.01 -1.37 3.17
N LEU A 42 -5.81 -0.72 4.03
CA LEU A 42 -6.36 0.60 3.73
C LEU A 42 -5.27 1.66 3.69
N ALA A 43 -4.31 1.64 4.61
CA ALA A 43 -3.18 2.58 4.58
C ALA A 43 -2.42 2.49 3.24
N ASP A 44 -2.02 1.27 2.87
CA ASP A 44 -1.25 1.04 1.64
C ASP A 44 -2.05 1.41 0.38
N GLN A 45 -3.33 1.01 0.31
CA GLN A 45 -4.15 1.26 -0.87
C GLN A 45 -4.57 2.72 -0.99
N CYS A 46 -4.96 3.36 0.10
CA CYS A 46 -5.38 4.76 0.07
C CYS A 46 -4.22 5.68 -0.31
N GLU A 47 -3.03 5.46 0.24
CA GLU A 47 -1.82 6.21 -0.16
C GLU A 47 -1.52 6.02 -1.65
N ALA A 48 -1.55 4.77 -2.15
CA ALA A 48 -1.33 4.50 -3.57
C ALA A 48 -2.36 5.19 -4.49
N PHE A 49 -3.64 5.21 -4.09
CA PHE A 49 -4.66 5.91 -4.85
C PHE A 49 -4.44 7.42 -4.87
N GLU A 50 -4.07 8.01 -3.76
CA GLU A 50 -3.76 9.45 -3.67
C GLU A 50 -2.55 9.82 -4.51
N ASP A 51 -1.49 9.00 -4.46
CA ASP A 51 -0.27 9.20 -5.25
C ASP A 51 -0.52 9.10 -6.75
N ILE A 52 -1.30 8.11 -7.18
CA ILE A 52 -1.68 7.99 -8.60
C ILE A 52 -2.48 9.22 -9.04
N ARG A 53 -3.43 9.68 -8.21
CA ARG A 53 -4.24 10.86 -8.55
C ARG A 53 -3.39 12.13 -8.64
N ARG A 54 -2.40 12.27 -7.76
CA ARG A 54 -1.43 13.37 -7.80
C ARG A 54 -0.57 13.27 -9.06
N ALA A 55 0.03 12.12 -9.33
CA ALA A 55 0.88 11.91 -10.51
C ALA A 55 0.14 12.16 -11.84
N VAL A 56 -1.16 11.83 -11.92
CA VAL A 56 -1.98 12.16 -13.10
C VAL A 56 -2.18 13.67 -13.22
N ALA A 57 -2.47 14.37 -12.12
CA ALA A 57 -2.62 15.83 -12.14
C ALA A 57 -1.31 16.54 -12.53
N ASP A 58 -0.19 16.12 -11.94
CA ASP A 58 1.15 16.65 -12.25
C ASP A 58 1.46 16.45 -13.76
N ALA A 59 1.16 15.26 -14.29
CA ALA A 59 1.32 14.95 -15.72
C ALA A 59 0.41 15.79 -16.63
N ASP A 60 -0.85 15.99 -16.24
CA ASP A 60 -1.79 16.84 -16.99
C ASP A 60 -1.36 18.33 -16.99
N GLU A 61 -0.67 18.77 -15.94
CA GLU A 61 -0.05 20.10 -15.84
C GLU A 61 1.32 20.19 -16.56
N GLY A 62 1.84 19.07 -17.04
CA GLY A 62 3.12 18.97 -17.73
C GLY A 62 4.33 19.02 -16.79
N ASP A 63 4.14 18.74 -15.50
CA ASP A 63 5.19 18.67 -14.48
C ASP A 63 6.01 17.37 -14.62
N PHE A 64 6.80 17.32 -15.68
CA PHE A 64 7.77 16.27 -15.95
C PHE A 64 9.19 16.79 -15.72
N ALA A 65 10.07 15.90 -15.26
CA ALA A 65 11.49 16.18 -15.21
C ALA A 65 12.03 16.50 -16.63
N SER A 66 12.93 17.48 -16.69
CA SER A 66 13.70 17.79 -17.89
C SER A 66 14.70 16.67 -18.22
N ASP A 67 15.18 16.65 -19.48
CA ASP A 67 16.18 15.68 -19.94
C ASP A 67 17.45 15.69 -19.05
N ASP A 68 17.90 16.88 -18.64
CA ASP A 68 19.07 17.06 -17.77
C ASP A 68 18.85 16.48 -16.37
N GLU A 69 17.65 16.63 -15.79
CA GLU A 69 17.30 16.06 -14.49
C GLU A 69 17.27 14.53 -14.55
N VAL A 70 16.74 13.97 -15.63
CA VAL A 70 16.73 12.54 -15.89
C VAL A 70 18.16 12.01 -16.02
N GLU A 71 19.02 12.66 -16.82
CA GLU A 71 20.42 12.23 -17.00
C GLU A 71 21.19 12.21 -15.66
N ASN A 72 21.03 13.27 -14.86
CA ASN A 72 21.66 13.38 -13.54
C ASN A 72 21.16 12.30 -12.56
N ALA A 73 19.87 12.00 -12.56
CA ALA A 73 19.30 10.94 -11.71
C ALA A 73 19.91 9.57 -12.06
N PHE A 74 19.98 9.22 -13.34
CA PHE A 74 20.54 7.95 -13.81
C PHE A 74 22.04 7.82 -13.53
N ALA A 75 22.80 8.91 -13.68
CA ALA A 75 24.21 8.94 -13.29
C ALA A 75 24.40 8.65 -11.79
N SER A 76 23.51 9.13 -10.92
CA SER A 76 23.58 8.88 -9.47
C SER A 76 23.43 7.39 -9.08
N PHE A 77 22.75 6.60 -9.92
CA PHE A 77 22.60 5.15 -9.74
C PHE A 77 23.75 4.34 -10.36
N GLY A 78 24.78 5.00 -10.89
CA GLY A 78 25.90 4.36 -11.60
C GLY A 78 25.51 3.75 -12.94
N GLN A 79 24.35 4.13 -13.49
CA GLN A 79 23.85 3.68 -14.78
C GLN A 79 23.62 4.89 -15.70
N PRO A 80 24.63 5.36 -16.45
CA PRO A 80 24.44 6.47 -17.36
C PRO A 80 23.36 6.12 -18.40
N LEU A 81 22.47 7.07 -18.65
CA LEU A 81 21.37 6.92 -19.60
C LEU A 81 21.96 6.55 -20.98
N ARG A 82 21.62 5.37 -21.51
CA ARG A 82 22.07 4.98 -22.85
C ARG A 82 21.13 5.61 -23.86
N ALA A 83 21.65 6.50 -24.71
CA ALA A 83 20.94 6.97 -25.88
C ALA A 83 20.57 5.77 -26.78
N GLN A 84 19.28 5.68 -27.15
CA GLN A 84 18.78 4.73 -28.15
C GLN A 84 18.93 5.32 -29.56
#